data_AF-A0AAT9GDZ9-F1
#
_entry.id   AF-A0AAT9GDZ9-F1
#
_cell.length_a   1.000
_cell.length_b   1.000
_cell.length_c   1.000
_cell.angle_alpha   90.00
_cell.angle_beta   90.00
_cell.angle_gamma   90.00
#
_symmetry.space_group_name_H-M   'P 1'
#
loop_
_entity.id
_entity.type
_entity.pdbx_description
1 polymer ?
#
loop_
_entity_poly.entity_id
_entity_poly.type
_entity_poly.pdbx_seq_one_letter_code
_entity_poly.pdbx_strand_id
1 'polypeptide(L)'
;MHTALAVSIEGLVLGILDQKVYSRPEETENLKKKSDRIEDKESVKWLETLRKTNNIIDPTQTETITVCDREADIYDFFELAHSLNSAVLVRACRDRAVNRKSRYPEKGEQKLWAFIKSSHCAGTVEVEVPVKDNKPKRTARLEVRFGKFMMNPSKNNIRHKTEELPKLPLYAVYVVEKTPLPLKKTARMDAINESFS
;
A
#
# COMPACT_ATOMS: atom_id res chain seq x y z
N MET A 1 7.39 16.85 -4.11
CA MET A 1 6.23 17.41 -3.38
C MET A 1 5.39 16.24 -2.91
N HIS A 2 4.86 16.30 -1.68
CA HIS A 2 3.93 15.34 -1.11
C HIS A 2 2.78 16.11 -0.45
N THR A 3 1.54 15.70 -0.68
CA THR A 3 0.34 16.43 -0.26
C THR A 3 -0.69 15.47 0.34
N ALA A 4 -1.25 15.81 1.49
CA ALA A 4 -2.46 15.20 2.04
C ALA A 4 -3.67 16.07 1.72
N LEU A 5 -4.61 15.53 0.96
CA LEU A 5 -5.86 16.18 0.57
C LEU A 5 -7.02 15.55 1.35
N ALA A 6 -7.84 16.37 2.00
CA ALA A 6 -9.08 15.94 2.64
C ALA A 6 -10.23 15.96 1.64
N VAL A 7 -11.00 14.87 1.60
CA VAL A 7 -12.19 14.72 0.76
C VAL A 7 -13.27 14.03 1.60
N SER A 8 -14.52 14.47 1.49
CA SER A 8 -15.67 13.80 2.12
C SER A 8 -16.03 12.50 1.39
N ILE A 9 -16.88 11.67 1.99
CA ILE A 9 -17.34 10.42 1.37
C ILE A 9 -18.22 10.65 0.13
N GLU A 10 -18.82 11.84 0.00
CA GLU A 10 -19.57 12.29 -1.17
C GLU A 10 -18.66 12.83 -2.29
N GLY A 11 -17.35 12.88 -2.06
CA GLY A 11 -16.38 13.41 -3.02
C GLY A 11 -16.15 14.92 -2.96
N LEU A 12 -16.65 15.61 -1.92
CA LEU A 12 -16.38 17.03 -1.72
C LEU A 12 -14.95 17.26 -1.24
N VAL A 13 -14.16 18.05 -1.97
CA VAL A 13 -12.81 18.42 -1.54
C VAL A 13 -12.91 19.43 -0.39
N LEU A 14 -12.39 19.05 0.78
CA LEU A 14 -12.40 19.88 2.00
C LEU A 14 -11.16 20.77 2.11
N GLY A 15 -10.05 20.38 1.47
CA GLY A 15 -8.82 21.18 1.42
C GLY A 15 -7.55 20.37 1.66
N ILE A 16 -6.42 21.06 1.78
CA ILE A 16 -5.10 20.45 2.04
C ILE A 16 -4.86 20.39 3.55
N LEU A 17 -4.50 19.21 4.06
CA LEU A 17 -4.15 19.00 5.48
C LEU A 17 -2.65 19.12 5.75
N ASP A 18 -1.82 18.72 4.78
CA ASP A 18 -0.37 18.84 4.87
C ASP A 18 0.22 18.93 3.46
N GLN A 19 1.27 19.73 3.30
CA GLN A 19 2.04 19.78 2.06
C GLN A 19 3.52 19.90 2.38
N LYS A 20 4.32 18.96 1.87
CA LYS A 20 5.77 18.96 2.00
C LYS A 20 6.41 19.15 0.63
N VAL A 21 7.13 20.25 0.48
CA VAL A 21 7.93 20.57 -0.70
C VAL A 21 9.40 20.35 -0.36
N TYR A 22 10.11 19.64 -1.23
CA TYR A 22 11.54 19.36 -1.07
C TYR A 22 12.23 19.55 -2.41
N SER A 23 13.39 20.21 -2.39
CA SER A 23 14.33 20.26 -3.51
C SER A 23 15.40 19.19 -3.34
N ARG A 24 15.88 18.62 -4.46
CA ARG A 24 17.04 17.74 -4.43
C ARG A 24 18.29 18.61 -4.28
N PRO A 25 19.19 18.34 -3.32
CA PRO A 25 20.47 19.03 -3.30
C PRO A 25 21.28 18.65 -4.56
N GLU A 26 22.03 19.59 -5.11
CA GLU A 26 22.88 19.35 -6.29
C GLU A 26 23.86 18.20 -6.04
N GLU A 27 24.03 17.34 -7.04
CA GLU A 27 24.96 16.21 -6.98
C GLU A 27 26.39 16.73 -6.97
N THR A 28 27.02 16.74 -5.80
CA THR A 28 28.48 16.86 -5.68
C THR A 28 29.09 15.46 -5.86
N GLU A 29 30.07 15.34 -6.77
CA GLU A 29 30.63 14.08 -7.31
C GLU A 29 31.17 13.07 -6.27
N ASN A 30 31.26 13.43 -4.99
CA ASN A 30 31.84 12.62 -3.93
C ASN A 30 30.84 11.73 -3.14
N LEU A 31 29.63 11.55 -3.65
CA LEU A 31 28.53 10.92 -2.90
C LEU A 31 28.10 9.54 -3.43
N LYS A 32 29.04 8.75 -3.96
CA LYS A 32 28.82 7.34 -4.33
C LYS A 32 28.43 6.41 -3.15
N LYS A 33 28.26 6.95 -1.93
CA LYS A 33 27.72 6.27 -0.75
C LYS A 33 26.29 6.71 -0.35
N LYS A 34 25.60 7.55 -1.14
CA LYS A 34 24.29 8.16 -0.78
C LYS A 34 23.04 7.45 -1.35
N SER A 35 23.15 6.27 -1.96
CA SER A 35 21.97 5.54 -2.45
C SER A 35 21.05 5.06 -1.32
N ASP A 36 21.58 4.82 -0.12
CA ASP A 36 20.82 4.32 1.04
C ASP A 36 19.82 5.32 1.65
N ARG A 37 19.60 6.51 1.05
CA ARG A 37 18.83 7.60 1.68
C ARG A 37 17.62 8.09 0.88
N ILE A 38 17.39 7.60 -0.35
CA ILE A 38 16.27 8.10 -1.17
C ILE A 38 14.96 7.42 -0.75
N GLU A 39 14.95 6.09 -0.71
CA GLU A 39 13.78 5.31 -0.26
C GLU A 39 13.42 5.59 1.19
N ASP A 40 14.42 5.78 2.06
CA ASP A 40 14.19 6.19 3.46
C ASP A 40 13.54 7.58 3.53
N LYS A 41 14.03 8.55 2.75
CA LYS A 41 13.43 9.91 2.72
C LYS A 41 12.03 9.91 2.13
N GLU A 42 11.78 9.11 1.11
CA GLU A 42 10.44 8.97 0.52
C GLU A 42 9.51 8.14 1.40
N SER A 43 10.01 7.25 2.25
CA SER A 43 9.20 6.53 3.24
C SER A 43 8.83 7.43 4.42
N VAL A 44 9.76 8.28 4.86
CA VAL A 44 9.58 9.22 5.97
C VAL A 44 8.45 10.22 5.71
N LYS A 45 8.24 10.65 4.45
CA LYS A 45 7.15 11.58 4.10
C LYS A 45 5.78 11.03 4.55
N TRP A 46 5.53 9.74 4.34
CA TRP A 46 4.28 9.08 4.71
C TRP A 46 4.08 9.04 6.22
N LEU A 47 5.14 8.73 6.98
CA LEU A 47 5.10 8.67 8.44
C LEU A 47 4.83 10.05 9.05
N GLU A 48 5.53 11.08 8.57
CA GLU A 48 5.35 12.45 9.06
C GLU A 48 3.95 12.99 8.74
N THR A 49 3.48 12.81 7.51
CA THR A 49 2.16 13.28 7.09
C THR A 49 1.05 12.57 7.85
N LEU A 50 1.16 11.26 8.13
CA LEU A 50 0.19 10.56 8.99
C LEU A 50 0.17 11.10 10.43
N ARG A 51 1.35 11.39 11.03
CA ARG A 51 1.41 12.00 12.37
C ARG A 51 0.73 13.38 12.39
N LYS A 52 1.01 14.22 11.40
CA LYS A 52 0.45 15.56 11.32
C LYS A 52 -1.07 15.54 11.15
N THR A 53 -1.57 14.73 10.21
CA THR A 53 -3.01 14.64 9.94
C THR A 53 -3.78 14.09 11.15
N ASN A 54 -3.26 13.06 11.83
CA ASN A 54 -3.87 12.57 13.08
C ASN A 54 -3.82 13.57 14.23
N ASN A 55 -2.85 14.48 14.28
CA ASN A 55 -2.80 15.53 15.31
C ASN A 55 -3.78 16.69 15.03
N ILE A 56 -4.19 16.87 13.77
CA ILE A 56 -5.13 17.92 13.35
C ILE A 56 -6.57 17.45 13.54
N ILE A 57 -6.84 16.18 13.28
CA ILE A 57 -8.19 15.61 13.26
C ILE A 57 -8.52 15.05 14.65
N ASP A 58 -9.60 15.54 15.26
CA ASP A 58 -10.14 14.94 16.48
C ASP A 58 -10.91 13.65 16.13
N PRO A 59 -10.41 12.47 16.54
CA PRO A 59 -11.04 11.19 16.22
C PRO A 59 -12.38 10.99 16.93
N THR A 60 -12.70 11.79 17.96
CA THR A 60 -14.00 11.75 18.64
C THR A 60 -15.09 12.50 17.86
N GLN A 61 -14.70 13.39 16.95
CA GLN A 61 -15.61 14.20 16.15
C GLN A 61 -15.70 13.72 14.70
N THR A 62 -14.61 13.19 14.14
CA THR A 62 -14.54 12.81 12.72
C THR A 62 -13.82 11.49 12.54
N GLU A 63 -14.51 10.52 11.91
CA GLU A 63 -13.86 9.31 11.42
C GLU A 63 -13.11 9.62 10.12
N THR A 64 -11.84 9.22 10.06
CA THR A 64 -10.99 9.46 8.88
C THR A 64 -10.26 8.21 8.45
N ILE A 65 -10.14 8.03 7.13
CA ILE A 65 -9.38 6.95 6.52
C ILE A 65 -8.30 7.58 5.65
N THR A 66 -7.04 7.34 5.99
CA THR A 66 -5.92 7.80 5.16
C THR A 66 -5.71 6.83 4.00
N VAL A 67 -5.98 7.30 2.77
CA VAL A 67 -5.81 6.51 1.55
C VAL A 67 -4.45 6.79 0.93
N CYS A 68 -3.68 5.74 0.65
CA CYS A 68 -2.34 5.84 0.07
C CYS A 68 -2.14 4.87 -1.09
N ASP A 69 -1.24 5.23 -2.00
CA ASP A 69 -0.86 4.39 -3.12
C ASP A 69 0.16 3.29 -2.72
N ARG A 70 0.83 2.72 -3.72
CA ARG A 70 1.78 1.61 -3.55
C ARG A 70 3.05 1.99 -2.81
N GLU A 71 3.43 3.26 -2.76
CA GLU A 71 4.66 3.71 -2.10
C GLU A 71 4.54 3.59 -0.58
N ALA A 72 3.34 3.76 -0.03
CA ALA A 72 3.08 3.63 1.40
C ALA A 72 2.99 2.17 1.89
N ASP A 73 3.17 1.17 1.02
CA ASP A 73 3.14 -0.26 1.37
C ASP A 73 4.43 -0.72 2.09
N ILE A 74 4.71 -0.07 3.22
CA ILE A 74 5.87 -0.25 4.09
C ILE A 74 5.43 -0.59 5.52
N TYR A 75 6.15 -1.48 6.19
CA TYR A 75 5.78 -1.96 7.52
C TYR A 75 5.65 -0.82 8.55
N ASP A 76 6.61 0.11 8.56
CA ASP A 76 6.65 1.20 9.54
C ASP A 76 5.42 2.13 9.42
N PHE A 77 4.81 2.24 8.23
CA PHE A 77 3.58 3.03 8.04
C PHE A 77 2.38 2.37 8.72
N PHE A 78 2.22 1.05 8.57
CA PHE A 78 1.15 0.32 9.25
C PHE A 78 1.40 0.23 10.76
N GLU A 79 2.64 0.11 11.20
CA GLU A 79 2.98 0.12 12.63
C GLU A 79 2.64 1.47 13.26
N LEU A 80 2.98 2.57 12.58
CA LEU A 80 2.61 3.90 13.01
C LEU A 80 1.09 4.07 13.05
N ALA A 81 0.38 3.69 11.98
CA ALA A 81 -1.07 3.76 11.93
C ALA A 81 -1.72 2.99 13.09
N HIS A 82 -1.21 1.78 13.38
CA HIS A 82 -1.66 0.99 14.52
C HIS A 82 -1.42 1.71 15.86
N SER A 83 -0.23 2.28 16.07
CA SER A 83 0.11 3.01 17.30
C SER A 83 -0.74 4.27 17.52
N LEU A 84 -1.18 4.92 16.43
CA LEU A 84 -2.03 6.11 16.46
C LEU A 84 -3.53 5.77 16.44
N ASN A 85 -3.90 4.48 16.43
CA ASN A 85 -5.28 4.02 16.22
C ASN A 85 -5.95 4.66 14.98
N SER A 86 -5.20 4.74 13.88
CA SER A 86 -5.60 5.43 12.65
C SER A 86 -5.98 4.45 11.56
N ALA A 87 -7.13 4.68 10.91
CA ALA A 87 -7.56 3.85 9.80
C ALA A 87 -6.82 4.23 8.51
N VAL A 88 -6.28 3.22 7.81
CA VAL A 88 -5.53 3.41 6.57
C VAL A 88 -5.99 2.43 5.49
N LEU A 89 -5.99 2.89 4.24
CA LEU A 89 -6.19 2.07 3.04
C LEU A 89 -5.00 2.25 2.11
N VAL A 90 -4.17 1.21 2.01
CA VAL A 90 -2.93 1.27 1.22
C VAL A 90 -3.02 0.28 0.07
N ARG A 91 -2.69 0.73 -1.14
CA ARG A 91 -2.61 -0.17 -2.30
C ARG A 91 -1.39 -1.08 -2.17
N ALA A 92 -1.62 -2.35 -1.85
CA ALA A 92 -0.52 -3.29 -1.69
C ALA A 92 0.31 -3.50 -2.99
N CYS A 93 1.63 -3.62 -2.85
CA CYS A 93 2.60 -3.84 -3.92
C CYS A 93 3.63 -4.94 -3.62
N ARG A 94 3.82 -5.33 -2.35
CA ARG A 94 4.81 -6.35 -1.96
C ARG A 94 4.17 -7.69 -1.64
N ASP A 95 4.70 -8.77 -2.24
CA ASP A 95 4.35 -10.14 -1.85
C ASP A 95 5.07 -10.56 -0.57
N ARG A 96 4.60 -10.03 0.56
CA ARG A 96 5.21 -10.26 1.86
C ARG A 96 4.75 -11.58 2.47
N ALA A 97 5.59 -12.12 3.34
CA ALA A 97 5.21 -13.26 4.16
C ALA A 97 4.26 -12.83 5.27
N VAL A 98 3.16 -13.56 5.42
CA VAL A 98 2.08 -13.26 6.36
C VAL A 98 1.87 -14.43 7.33
N ASN A 99 1.18 -14.18 8.44
CA ASN A 99 0.76 -15.23 9.38
C ASN A 99 1.91 -16.07 9.95
N ARG A 100 3.14 -15.52 10.01
CA ARG A 100 4.29 -16.23 10.57
C ARG A 100 4.14 -16.44 12.07
N LYS A 101 4.60 -17.60 12.55
CA LYS A 101 4.72 -17.90 13.98
C LYS A 101 6.03 -17.37 14.55
N SER A 102 7.12 -17.49 13.80
CA SER A 102 8.45 -16.98 14.19
C SER A 102 9.04 -15.97 13.20
N ARG A 103 10.20 -15.39 13.56
CA ARG A 103 10.95 -14.45 12.69
C ARG A 103 11.55 -15.16 11.47
N TYR A 104 11.97 -16.41 11.65
CA TYR A 104 12.66 -17.18 10.62
C TYR A 104 11.67 -17.91 9.72
N PRO A 105 12.00 -18.13 8.44
CA PRO A 105 11.13 -18.87 7.53
C PRO A 105 10.89 -20.28 8.04
N GLU A 106 9.62 -20.66 8.12
CA GLU A 106 9.21 -22.04 8.39
C GLU A 106 8.85 -22.72 7.07
N LYS A 107 8.91 -24.05 7.04
CA LYS A 107 8.48 -24.81 5.86
C LYS A 107 6.98 -24.53 5.61
N GLY A 108 6.64 -24.07 4.40
CA GLY A 108 5.26 -23.71 4.06
C GLY A 108 4.87 -22.27 4.43
N GLU A 109 5.83 -21.34 4.51
CA GLU A 109 5.55 -19.92 4.68
C GLU A 109 4.48 -19.41 3.70
N GLN A 110 3.43 -18.80 4.25
CA GLN A 110 2.33 -18.25 3.47
C GLN A 110 2.66 -16.84 2.97
N LYS A 111 2.44 -16.61 1.68
CA LYS A 111 2.58 -15.30 1.02
C LYS A 111 1.24 -14.57 0.92
N LEU A 112 1.27 -13.23 0.98
CA LEU A 112 0.07 -12.39 0.97
C LEU A 112 -0.80 -12.66 -0.25
N TRP A 113 -0.21 -12.73 -1.45
CA TRP A 113 -0.98 -12.95 -2.68
C TRP A 113 -1.60 -14.34 -2.74
N ALA A 114 -0.83 -15.37 -2.41
CA ALA A 114 -1.35 -16.74 -2.37
C ALA A 114 -2.48 -16.87 -1.32
N PHE A 115 -2.29 -16.28 -0.14
CA PHE A 115 -3.30 -16.23 0.92
C PHE A 115 -4.62 -15.63 0.41
N ILE A 116 -4.58 -14.39 -0.09
CA ILE A 116 -5.81 -13.68 -0.44
C ILE A 116 -6.49 -14.23 -1.70
N LYS A 117 -5.73 -14.78 -2.64
CA LYS A 117 -6.29 -15.49 -3.81
C LYS A 117 -7.02 -16.77 -3.41
N SER A 118 -6.53 -17.47 -2.38
CA SER A 118 -7.16 -18.68 -1.85
C SER A 118 -8.41 -18.41 -1.00
N SER A 119 -8.60 -17.18 -0.52
CA SER A 119 -9.79 -16.78 0.24
C SER A 119 -11.07 -16.90 -0.58
N HIS A 120 -12.19 -17.18 0.10
CA HIS A 120 -13.51 -17.26 -0.51
C HIS A 120 -13.85 -15.97 -1.28
N CYS A 121 -14.49 -16.13 -2.44
CA CYS A 121 -15.03 -15.01 -3.20
C CYS A 121 -16.26 -14.47 -2.47
N ALA A 122 -16.13 -13.27 -1.89
CA ALA A 122 -17.20 -12.65 -1.11
C ALA A 122 -18.33 -12.09 -1.99
N GLY A 123 -18.06 -11.86 -3.28
CA GLY A 123 -19.06 -11.38 -4.22
C GLY A 123 -18.44 -10.83 -5.50
N THR A 124 -19.30 -10.28 -6.35
CA THR A 124 -18.88 -9.58 -7.57
C THR A 124 -19.42 -8.16 -7.61
N VAL A 125 -18.61 -7.24 -8.12
CA VAL A 125 -18.96 -5.84 -8.37
C VAL A 125 -18.77 -5.53 -9.85
N GLU A 126 -19.66 -4.73 -10.41
CA GLU A 126 -19.53 -4.20 -11.75
C GLU A 126 -19.05 -2.76 -11.70
N VAL A 127 -18.04 -2.43 -12.50
CA VAL A 127 -17.48 -1.08 -12.60
C VAL A 127 -17.50 -0.63 -14.05
N GLU A 128 -18.03 0.57 -14.29
CA GLU A 128 -17.90 1.22 -15.58
C GLU A 128 -16.45 1.67 -15.80
N VAL A 129 -15.81 1.13 -16.82
CA VAL A 129 -14.49 1.56 -17.27
C VAL A 129 -14.70 2.56 -18.41
N PRO A 130 -14.30 3.84 -18.23
CA PRO A 130 -14.44 4.84 -19.27
C PRO A 130 -13.51 4.56 -20.45
N VAL A 131 -13.77 5.23 -21.58
CA VAL A 131 -12.89 5.18 -22.76
C VAL A 131 -11.50 5.67 -22.37
N LYS A 132 -10.49 4.86 -22.68
CA LYS A 132 -9.07 5.21 -22.43
C LYS A 132 -8.17 4.49 -23.43
N ASP A 133 -7.21 5.19 -24.01
CA ASP A 133 -6.16 4.62 -24.87
C ASP A 133 -6.68 3.65 -25.95
N ASN A 134 -7.63 4.10 -26.80
CA ASN A 134 -8.29 3.28 -27.83
C ASN A 134 -9.04 2.02 -27.32
N LYS A 135 -9.41 1.98 -26.03
CA LYS A 135 -10.30 0.95 -25.47
C LYS A 135 -11.71 1.52 -25.33
N PRO A 136 -12.76 0.83 -25.83
CA PRO A 136 -14.13 1.31 -25.71
C PRO A 136 -14.58 1.30 -24.24
N LYS A 137 -15.61 2.13 -23.95
CA LYS A 137 -16.35 2.05 -22.69
C LYS A 137 -16.83 0.62 -22.51
N ARG A 138 -16.69 0.08 -21.30
CA ARG A 138 -17.15 -1.27 -20.98
C ARG A 138 -17.50 -1.39 -19.51
N THR A 139 -18.29 -2.39 -19.18
CA THR A 139 -18.52 -2.82 -17.81
C THR A 139 -17.51 -3.93 -17.48
N ALA A 140 -16.72 -3.75 -16.42
CA ALA A 140 -15.82 -4.76 -15.90
C ALA A 140 -16.46 -5.46 -14.70
N ARG A 141 -16.57 -6.80 -14.76
CA ARG A 141 -17.03 -7.60 -13.63
C ARG A 141 -15.84 -8.05 -12.79
N LEU A 142 -15.80 -7.57 -11.56
CA LEU A 142 -14.73 -7.78 -10.60
C LEU A 142 -15.17 -8.78 -9.54
N GLU A 143 -14.34 -9.77 -9.24
CA GLU A 143 -14.47 -10.60 -8.04
C GLU A 143 -13.79 -9.92 -6.86
N VAL A 144 -14.46 -9.92 -5.71
CA VAL A 144 -13.94 -9.35 -4.47
C VAL A 144 -13.68 -10.48 -3.47
N ARG A 145 -12.45 -10.51 -2.95
CA ARG A 145 -12.01 -11.41 -1.87
C ARG A 145 -11.46 -10.55 -0.75
N PHE A 146 -11.73 -10.90 0.49
CA PHE A 146 -11.09 -10.25 1.63
C PHE A 146 -10.76 -11.25 2.72
N GLY A 147 -9.80 -10.89 3.58
CA GLY A 147 -9.38 -11.76 4.68
C GLY A 147 -8.46 -11.05 5.67
N LYS A 148 -8.61 -11.40 6.94
CA LYS A 148 -7.72 -10.94 8.01
C LYS A 148 -6.39 -11.71 7.97
N PHE A 149 -5.29 -11.00 8.11
CA PHE A 149 -3.95 -11.59 8.20
C PHE A 149 -3.08 -10.85 9.21
N MET A 150 -2.02 -11.51 9.66
CA MET A 150 -0.97 -10.90 10.46
C MET A 150 0.19 -10.46 9.56
N MET A 151 0.38 -9.15 9.45
CA MET A 151 1.55 -8.57 8.82
C MET A 151 2.76 -8.74 9.74
N ASN A 152 3.84 -9.29 9.19
CA ASN A 152 5.06 -9.50 9.94
C ASN A 152 6.11 -8.45 9.56
N PRO A 153 6.92 -7.97 10.51
CA PRO A 153 8.10 -7.18 10.19
C PRO A 153 9.05 -7.98 9.30
N SER A 154 9.80 -7.28 8.44
CA SER A 154 10.84 -7.93 7.63
C SER A 154 11.84 -8.65 8.54
N LYS A 155 12.29 -9.84 8.14
CA LYS A 155 13.32 -10.59 8.87
C LYS A 155 14.64 -9.82 8.99
N ASN A 156 14.90 -8.94 8.02
CA ASN A 156 16.12 -8.14 7.95
C ASN A 156 15.90 -6.72 8.51
N ASN A 157 14.79 -6.44 9.20
CA ASN A 157 14.57 -5.12 9.80
C ASN A 157 15.67 -4.88 10.86
N ILE A 158 16.40 -3.76 10.71
CA ILE A 158 17.52 -3.39 11.59
C ILE A 158 17.10 -3.23 13.07
N ARG A 159 15.84 -2.86 13.31
CA ARG A 159 15.26 -2.64 14.65
C ARG A 159 15.14 -3.93 15.46
N HIS A 160 15.19 -5.10 14.83
CA HIS A 160 15.25 -6.40 15.53
C HIS A 160 16.45 -6.57 16.46
N LYS A 161 17.47 -5.71 16.36
CA LYS A 161 18.64 -5.68 17.26
C LYS A 161 18.35 -4.96 18.57
N THR A 162 17.37 -4.06 18.59
CA THR A 162 17.10 -3.15 19.71
C THR A 162 15.73 -3.38 20.33
N GLU A 163 14.79 -3.96 19.59
CA GLU A 163 13.42 -4.14 20.04
C GLU A 163 12.73 -5.34 19.37
N GLU A 164 11.63 -5.77 19.99
CA GLU A 164 10.70 -6.72 19.40
C GLU A 164 9.64 -5.97 18.61
N LEU A 165 9.58 -6.24 17.30
CA LEU A 165 8.62 -5.60 16.40
C LEU A 165 7.29 -6.36 16.40
N PRO A 166 6.15 -5.67 16.60
CA PRO A 166 4.84 -6.31 16.67
C PRO A 166 4.40 -6.94 15.34
N LYS A 167 3.56 -7.96 15.44
CA LYS A 167 2.80 -8.45 14.28
C LYS A 167 1.49 -7.66 14.21
N LEU A 168 1.20 -7.07 13.05
CA LEU A 168 0.07 -6.15 12.91
C LEU A 168 -1.14 -6.90 12.32
N PRO A 169 -2.31 -6.90 12.99
CA PRO A 169 -3.53 -7.46 12.42
C PRO A 169 -4.09 -6.50 11.36
N LEU A 170 -4.14 -6.96 10.10
CA LEU A 170 -4.65 -6.17 8.97
C LEU A 170 -5.70 -6.97 8.17
N TYR A 171 -6.44 -6.28 7.31
CA TYR A 171 -7.28 -6.89 6.28
C TYR A 171 -6.66 -6.68 4.91
N ALA A 172 -6.69 -7.73 4.08
CA ALA A 172 -6.41 -7.61 2.66
C ALA A 172 -7.74 -7.61 1.90
N VAL A 173 -7.87 -6.73 0.91
CA VAL A 173 -8.96 -6.75 -0.07
C VAL A 173 -8.34 -6.95 -1.44
N TYR A 174 -8.73 -8.02 -2.11
CA TYR A 174 -8.26 -8.39 -3.44
C TYR A 174 -9.42 -8.30 -4.43
N VAL A 175 -9.25 -7.40 -5.39
CA VAL A 175 -10.23 -7.13 -6.44
C VAL A 175 -9.59 -7.49 -7.77
N VAL A 176 -10.18 -8.46 -8.47
CA VAL A 176 -9.64 -8.98 -9.74
C VAL A 176 -10.74 -9.06 -10.79
N GLU A 177 -10.41 -8.66 -12.01
CA GLU A 177 -11.32 -8.81 -13.14
C GLU A 177 -11.36 -10.28 -13.58
N LYS A 178 -12.55 -10.88 -13.61
CA LYS A 178 -12.71 -12.31 -13.93
C LYS A 178 -12.35 -12.65 -15.38
N THR A 179 -12.60 -11.72 -16.29
CA THR A 179 -12.34 -11.87 -17.72
C THR A 179 -11.76 -10.56 -18.26
N PRO A 180 -10.46 -10.30 -18.02
CA PRO A 180 -9.83 -9.09 -18.49
C PRO A 180 -9.80 -9.10 -20.02
N LEU A 181 -9.93 -7.91 -20.62
CA LEU A 181 -9.70 -7.77 -22.06
C LEU A 181 -8.28 -8.25 -22.40
N PRO A 182 -8.08 -8.97 -23.52
CA PRO A 182 -6.75 -9.40 -23.93
C PRO A 182 -5.81 -8.19 -24.02
N LEU A 183 -4.66 -8.29 -23.36
CA LEU A 183 -3.62 -7.26 -23.45
C LEU A 183 -3.15 -7.19 -24.91
N LYS A 184 -3.25 -6.03 -25.56
CA LYS A 184 -2.53 -5.79 -26.82
C LYS A 184 -1.04 -5.90 -26.50
N LYS A 185 -0.35 -6.85 -27.13
CA LYS A 185 1.12 -6.97 -27.04
C LYS A 185 1.74 -5.68 -27.56
N THR A 186 2.13 -4.78 -26.68
CA THR A 186 3.10 -3.72 -26.97
C THR A 186 4.47 -4.21 -26.51
N ALA A 187 5.48 -4.08 -27.37
CA ALA A 187 6.80 -4.71 -27.30
C ALA A 187 7.73 -4.23 -26.16
N ARG A 188 7.20 -3.97 -24.96
CA ARG A 188 7.98 -3.49 -23.81
C ARG A 188 7.48 -3.99 -22.46
N MET A 189 6.77 -5.13 -22.45
CA MET A 189 6.09 -5.62 -21.25
C MET A 189 6.35 -7.10 -20.94
N ASP A 190 7.53 -7.62 -21.30
CA ASP A 190 7.92 -9.00 -21.01
C ASP A 190 8.50 -9.21 -19.60
N ALA A 191 8.34 -8.25 -18.67
CA ALA A 191 8.88 -8.37 -17.31
C ALA A 191 7.84 -8.34 -16.18
N ILE A 192 6.54 -8.14 -16.46
CA ILE A 192 5.54 -7.94 -15.39
C ILE A 192 4.48 -9.05 -15.34
N ASN A 193 4.27 -9.81 -16.42
CA ASN A 193 3.19 -10.79 -16.47
C ASN A 193 3.58 -12.23 -16.12
N GLU A 194 4.87 -12.59 -16.05
CA GLU A 194 5.28 -13.96 -15.67
C GLU A 194 5.24 -14.22 -14.17
N SER A 195 4.90 -13.23 -13.34
CA SER A 195 4.67 -13.42 -11.89
C SER A 195 3.18 -13.52 -11.51
N PHE A 196 2.28 -13.67 -12.50
CA PHE A 196 0.83 -13.75 -12.27
C PHE A 196 0.14 -15.02 -12.78
N SER A 197 0.87 -16.04 -13.26
CA SER A 197 0.35 -17.40 -13.47
C SER A 197 0.72 -18.31 -12.31
#